data_AF-A0A843YDZ4-F1
#
_entry.id   AF-A0A843YDZ4-F1
#
_cell.length_a   1.000
_cell.length_b   1.000
_cell.length_c   1.000
_cell.angle_alpha   90.00
_cell.angle_beta   90.00
_cell.angle_gamma   90.00
#
_symmetry.space_group_name_H-M   'P 1'
#
loop_
_entity.id
_entity.type
_entity.pdbx_description
1 polymer ?
#
loop_
_entity_poly.entity_id
_entity_poly.type
_entity_poly.pdbx_seq_one_letter_code
_entity_poly.pdbx_strand_id
1 'polypeptide(L)'
;MKCVSYNIQYGLGIDGVYDLARIASEVAEADIIALQEVDRFWQRSGMVDSPSVLAELLPQHYYVYGANLDIAADIQTPNGIVHRRKQFGTMILSRWPILSSRNFPLPKWGDRNNHSIQQGLLEAVIDTPVGLVRVYSVHLSHLAPFTRLPQIERIKDILKTAPEEGGAWCGGHPNPDAGWLEEAEPPMPDSVILMGDMNFAPGGPEYDAMIGGRSADYGRLINRKGLVDAWVEAGHPENEGATHPNAPTRIDHCFVSVDIAAKVKKCWVDSDAKGSDHWPVWVQFE
;
A
#
# COMPACT_ATOMS: atom_id res chain seq x y z
N MET A 1 -13.73 -2.48 11.95
CA MET A 1 -13.18 -2.73 10.59
C MET A 1 -11.78 -3.35 10.70
N LYS A 2 -11.40 -4.35 9.90
CA LYS A 2 -10.05 -4.95 9.85
C LYS A 2 -9.32 -4.54 8.57
N CYS A 3 -8.11 -4.02 8.70
CA CYS A 3 -7.18 -3.77 7.61
C CYS A 3 -5.98 -4.71 7.73
N VAL A 4 -5.38 -5.08 6.59
CA VAL A 4 -4.14 -5.86 6.56
C VAL A 4 -3.19 -5.31 5.49
N SER A 5 -1.91 -5.20 5.86
CA SER A 5 -0.81 -4.97 4.92
C SER A 5 -0.07 -6.28 4.72
N TYR A 6 0.23 -6.64 3.47
CA TYR A 6 1.02 -7.84 3.20
C TYR A 6 1.92 -7.69 1.96
N ASN A 7 3.24 -7.69 2.14
CA ASN A 7 4.17 -8.00 1.05
C ASN A 7 4.03 -9.49 0.75
N ILE A 8 3.62 -9.83 -0.46
CA ILE A 8 3.29 -11.21 -0.82
C ILE A 8 4.42 -11.94 -1.56
N GLN A 9 5.57 -11.30 -1.75
CA GLN A 9 6.68 -11.85 -2.55
C GLN A 9 6.17 -12.47 -3.86
N TYR A 10 5.36 -11.73 -4.62
CA TYR A 10 4.69 -12.18 -5.85
C TYR A 10 3.91 -13.50 -5.75
N GLY A 11 3.59 -13.98 -4.56
CA GLY A 11 2.90 -15.25 -4.28
C GLY A 11 3.83 -16.40 -3.92
N LEU A 12 5.14 -16.18 -3.76
CA LEU A 12 6.09 -17.19 -3.30
C LEU A 12 6.11 -17.25 -1.78
N GLY A 13 5.76 -18.39 -1.19
CA GLY A 13 5.80 -18.53 0.26
C GLY A 13 7.17 -18.90 0.80
N ILE A 14 7.25 -18.91 2.13
CA ILE A 14 8.47 -19.23 2.89
C ILE A 14 8.98 -20.66 2.63
N ASP A 15 8.11 -21.55 2.13
CA ASP A 15 8.43 -22.90 1.68
C ASP A 15 8.96 -22.98 0.24
N GLY A 16 9.06 -21.84 -0.46
CA GLY A 16 9.47 -21.75 -1.85
C GLY A 16 8.38 -22.19 -2.84
N VAL A 17 7.13 -22.32 -2.39
CA VAL A 17 5.99 -22.70 -3.24
C VAL A 17 5.20 -21.46 -3.66
N TYR A 18 4.98 -21.31 -4.96
CA TYR A 18 4.11 -20.27 -5.51
C TYR A 18 2.64 -20.65 -5.34
N ASP A 19 1.87 -19.87 -4.58
CA ASP A 19 0.46 -20.12 -4.28
C ASP A 19 -0.31 -18.84 -3.91
N LEU A 20 -1.03 -18.26 -4.88
CA LEU A 20 -1.90 -17.10 -4.64
C LEU A 20 -3.17 -17.44 -3.84
N ALA A 21 -3.64 -18.69 -3.87
CA ALA A 21 -4.80 -19.11 -3.08
C ALA A 21 -4.47 -19.13 -1.59
N ARG A 22 -3.25 -19.54 -1.23
CA ARG A 22 -2.72 -19.41 0.13
C ARG A 22 -2.72 -17.95 0.58
N ILE A 23 -2.12 -17.04 -0.20
CA ILE A 23 -2.13 -15.60 0.09
C ILE A 23 -3.56 -15.11 0.35
N ALA A 24 -4.48 -15.37 -0.60
CA ALA A 24 -5.87 -14.92 -0.50
C ALA A 24 -6.55 -15.46 0.77
N SER A 25 -6.33 -16.73 1.11
CA SER A 25 -6.90 -17.35 2.30
C SER A 25 -6.39 -16.73 3.61
N GLU A 26 -5.10 -16.36 3.67
CA GLU A 26 -4.49 -15.75 4.85
C GLU A 26 -5.04 -14.34 5.13
N VAL A 27 -5.53 -13.63 4.11
CA VAL A 27 -6.04 -12.25 4.24
C VAL A 27 -7.56 -12.13 4.09
N ALA A 28 -8.28 -13.21 3.80
CA ALA A 28 -9.71 -13.19 3.42
C ALA A 28 -10.64 -12.53 4.48
N GLU A 29 -10.24 -12.57 5.75
CA GLU A 29 -11.01 -11.95 6.83
C GLU A 29 -10.93 -10.43 6.85
N ALA A 30 -9.94 -9.82 6.21
CA ALA A 30 -9.77 -8.38 6.18
C ALA A 30 -10.90 -7.70 5.41
N ASP A 31 -11.29 -6.51 5.87
CA ASP A 31 -12.20 -5.65 5.13
C ASP A 31 -11.44 -4.83 4.08
N ILE A 32 -10.20 -4.42 4.37
CA ILE A 32 -9.32 -3.70 3.47
C ILE A 32 -7.95 -4.38 3.45
N ILE A 33 -7.42 -4.65 2.26
CA ILE A 33 -6.19 -5.40 2.04
C ILE A 33 -5.25 -4.52 1.20
N ALA A 34 -4.04 -4.24 1.69
CA ALA A 34 -2.98 -3.57 0.96
C ALA A 34 -1.85 -4.56 0.66
N LEU A 35 -1.73 -4.97 -0.60
CA LEU A 35 -0.71 -5.90 -1.05
C LEU A 35 0.46 -5.17 -1.72
N GLN A 36 1.67 -5.66 -1.46
CA GLN A 36 2.91 -5.26 -2.13
C GLN A 36 3.51 -6.46 -2.87
N GLU A 37 4.38 -6.17 -3.85
CA GLU A 37 5.01 -7.18 -4.71
C GLU A 37 4.03 -7.99 -5.58
N VAL A 38 2.96 -7.36 -6.05
CA VAL A 38 2.01 -8.03 -6.94
C VAL A 38 2.54 -8.01 -8.38
N ASP A 39 2.88 -9.19 -8.90
CA ASP A 39 3.35 -9.40 -10.27
C ASP A 39 2.19 -9.56 -11.25
N ARG A 40 2.36 -9.08 -12.49
CA ARG A 40 1.53 -9.47 -13.64
C ARG A 40 2.43 -9.82 -14.82
N PHE A 41 2.23 -11.04 -15.35
CA PHE A 41 2.91 -11.56 -16.53
C PHE A 41 4.45 -11.65 -16.41
N TRP A 42 4.94 -12.06 -15.24
CA TRP A 42 6.35 -12.40 -15.02
C TRP A 42 6.59 -13.90 -15.17
N GLN A 43 7.77 -14.28 -15.70
CA GLN A 43 8.10 -15.68 -15.92
C GLN A 43 8.22 -16.47 -14.61
N ARG A 44 8.74 -15.85 -13.55
CA ARG A 44 8.88 -16.45 -12.21
C ARG A 44 7.53 -16.81 -11.56
N SER A 45 6.45 -16.12 -11.95
CA SER A 45 5.08 -16.37 -11.51
C SER A 45 4.24 -17.05 -12.59
N GLY A 46 4.88 -17.78 -13.52
CA GLY A 46 4.17 -18.56 -14.54
C GLY A 46 3.45 -17.73 -15.61
N MET A 47 3.81 -16.45 -15.77
CA MET A 47 3.12 -15.50 -16.65
C MET A 47 1.63 -15.32 -16.27
N VAL A 48 1.32 -15.34 -14.98
CA VAL A 48 -0.04 -15.16 -14.44
C VAL A 48 -0.40 -13.67 -14.30
N ASP A 49 -1.68 -13.35 -14.48
CA ASP A 49 -2.27 -12.06 -14.08
C ASP A 49 -2.68 -12.13 -12.59
N SER A 50 -1.69 -12.00 -11.69
CA SER A 50 -1.92 -12.18 -10.25
C SER A 50 -3.00 -11.24 -9.69
N PRO A 51 -3.11 -9.95 -10.10
CA PRO A 51 -4.22 -9.10 -9.67
C PRO A 51 -5.59 -9.69 -9.98
N SER A 52 -5.78 -10.21 -11.21
CA SER A 52 -7.06 -10.81 -11.61
C SER A 52 -7.35 -12.11 -10.85
N VAL A 53 -6.34 -12.96 -10.65
CA VAL A 53 -6.47 -14.20 -9.87
C VAL A 53 -6.79 -13.91 -8.39
N LEU A 54 -6.12 -12.94 -7.78
CA LEU A 54 -6.39 -12.53 -6.39
C LEU A 54 -7.81 -11.97 -6.23
N ALA A 55 -8.30 -11.19 -7.21
CA ALA A 55 -9.66 -10.68 -7.22
C ALA A 55 -10.71 -11.81 -7.34
N GLU A 56 -10.44 -12.83 -8.17
CA GLU A 56 -11.31 -14.02 -8.29
C GLU A 56 -11.37 -14.83 -6.98
N LEU A 57 -10.24 -14.92 -6.25
CA LEU A 57 -10.14 -15.61 -4.97
C LEU A 57 -10.74 -14.82 -3.80
N LEU A 58 -10.90 -13.50 -3.95
CA LEU A 58 -11.48 -12.58 -2.96
C LEU A 58 -12.73 -11.90 -3.54
N PRO A 59 -13.79 -12.66 -3.89
CA PRO A 59 -14.92 -12.15 -4.66
C PRO A 59 -15.83 -11.16 -3.90
N GLN A 60 -15.59 -10.98 -2.59
CA GLN A 60 -16.31 -10.02 -1.75
C GLN A 60 -15.60 -8.66 -1.68
N HIS A 61 -14.52 -8.47 -2.44
CA HIS A 61 -13.73 -7.25 -2.43
C HIS A 61 -13.70 -6.60 -3.81
N TYR A 62 -13.98 -5.30 -3.85
CA TYR A 62 -13.56 -4.40 -4.92
C TYR A 62 -12.04 -4.32 -4.92
N TYR A 63 -11.42 -4.06 -6.08
CA TYR A 63 -9.97 -3.94 -6.14
C TYR A 63 -9.50 -2.85 -7.11
N VAL A 64 -8.29 -2.36 -6.83
CA VAL A 64 -7.49 -1.57 -7.76
C VAL A 64 -6.05 -2.05 -7.73
N TYR A 65 -5.39 -2.06 -8.89
CA TYR A 65 -3.99 -2.42 -9.04
C TYR A 65 -3.20 -1.25 -9.63
N GLY A 66 -2.10 -0.88 -8.97
CA GLY A 66 -1.18 0.16 -9.40
C GLY A 66 0.10 -0.45 -9.94
N ALA A 67 0.27 -0.46 -11.26
CA ALA A 67 1.54 -0.87 -11.88
C ALA A 67 2.62 0.21 -11.64
N ASN A 68 3.61 -0.11 -10.83
CA ASN A 68 4.73 0.80 -10.53
C ASN A 68 5.84 0.65 -11.55
N LEU A 69 6.16 -0.61 -11.88
CA LEU A 69 6.98 -0.97 -13.03
C LEU A 69 6.05 -1.47 -14.13
N ASP A 70 6.23 -0.94 -15.34
CA ASP A 70 5.46 -1.35 -16.52
C ASP A 70 6.38 -1.41 -17.75
N ILE A 71 6.65 -2.62 -18.24
CA ILE A 71 7.51 -2.85 -19.40
C ILE A 71 6.84 -3.74 -20.45
N ALA A 72 7.32 -3.63 -21.70
CA ALA A 72 6.77 -4.36 -22.83
C ALA A 72 6.87 -5.88 -22.61
N ALA A 73 5.77 -6.57 -22.91
CA ALA A 73 5.68 -8.03 -22.92
C ALA A 73 4.80 -8.54 -24.07
N ASP A 74 4.65 -7.70 -25.11
CA ASP A 74 3.86 -7.95 -26.30
C ASP A 74 4.31 -9.26 -26.99
N ILE A 75 3.36 -9.94 -27.62
CA ILE A 75 3.61 -11.19 -28.32
C ILE A 75 3.30 -10.97 -29.80
N GLN A 76 4.31 -11.09 -30.64
CA GLN A 76 4.11 -11.12 -32.09
C GLN A 76 3.48 -12.45 -32.49
N THR A 77 2.35 -12.41 -33.20
CA THR A 77 1.68 -13.58 -33.79
C THR A 77 1.62 -13.44 -35.31
N PRO A 78 1.32 -14.51 -36.07
CA PRO A 78 1.09 -14.42 -37.50
C PRO A 78 -0.06 -13.46 -37.90
N ASN A 79 -1.02 -13.23 -36.99
CA ASN A 79 -2.23 -12.43 -37.24
C ASN A 79 -2.14 -11.00 -36.66
N GLY A 80 -1.00 -10.60 -36.07
CA GLY A 80 -0.81 -9.29 -35.46
C GLY A 80 -0.09 -9.35 -34.11
N ILE A 81 -0.10 -8.23 -33.38
CA ILE A 81 0.53 -8.11 -32.06
C ILE A 81 -0.54 -8.31 -30.98
N VAL A 82 -0.31 -9.24 -30.06
CA VAL A 82 -1.09 -9.35 -28.82
C VAL A 82 -0.45 -8.43 -27.79
N HIS A 83 -1.15 -7.35 -27.45
CA HIS A 83 -0.68 -6.38 -26.48
C HIS A 83 -0.68 -6.95 -25.07
N ARG A 84 0.49 -6.91 -24.43
CA ARG A 84 0.66 -7.37 -23.05
C ARG A 84 1.77 -6.58 -22.38
N ARG A 85 1.57 -6.28 -21.09
CA ARG A 85 2.51 -5.53 -20.26
C ARG A 85 2.99 -6.39 -19.11
N LYS A 86 4.31 -6.48 -18.89
CA LYS A 86 4.87 -7.10 -17.69
C LYS A 86 4.93 -6.02 -16.62
N GLN A 87 4.19 -6.23 -15.55
CA GLN A 87 3.97 -5.21 -14.53
C GLN A 87 4.32 -5.73 -13.14
N PHE A 88 4.76 -4.86 -12.26
CA PHE A 88 4.96 -5.13 -10.84
C PHE A 88 4.50 -3.90 -10.05
N GLY A 89 3.82 -4.11 -8.93
CA GLY A 89 3.35 -2.99 -8.13
C GLY A 89 2.58 -3.38 -6.88
N THR A 90 1.62 -2.53 -6.54
CA THR A 90 0.80 -2.66 -5.34
C THR A 90 -0.67 -2.86 -5.71
N MET A 91 -1.44 -3.46 -4.80
CA MET A 91 -2.87 -3.70 -4.98
C MET A 91 -3.60 -3.31 -3.69
N ILE A 92 -4.78 -2.72 -3.84
CA ILE A 92 -5.71 -2.50 -2.73
C ILE A 92 -6.98 -3.27 -3.04
N LEU A 93 -7.47 -4.04 -2.06
CA LEU A 93 -8.79 -4.66 -2.10
C LEU A 93 -9.64 -4.15 -0.93
N SER A 94 -10.95 -4.03 -1.12
CA SER A 94 -11.87 -3.48 -0.13
C SER A 94 -13.25 -4.12 -0.23
N ARG A 95 -13.88 -4.44 0.91
CA ARG A 95 -15.30 -4.88 0.96
C ARG A 95 -16.29 -3.76 0.62
N TRP A 96 -15.85 -2.50 0.69
CA TRP A 96 -16.64 -1.34 0.26
C TRP A 96 -16.15 -0.81 -1.10
N PRO A 97 -17.02 -0.17 -1.90
CA PRO A 97 -16.63 0.40 -3.18
C PRO A 97 -15.41 1.33 -3.06
N ILE A 98 -14.47 1.18 -3.99
CA ILE A 98 -13.36 2.12 -4.18
C ILE A 98 -13.91 3.27 -5.02
N LEU A 99 -14.18 4.41 -4.38
CA LEU A 99 -14.85 5.56 -4.99
C LEU A 99 -13.97 6.25 -6.03
N SER A 100 -12.66 6.26 -5.79
CA SER A 100 -11.65 6.68 -6.76
C SER A 100 -10.28 6.13 -6.39
N SER A 101 -9.36 6.17 -7.34
CA SER A 101 -7.97 5.74 -7.13
C SER A 101 -7.00 6.58 -7.95
N ARG A 102 -5.81 6.80 -7.42
CA ARG A 102 -4.67 7.40 -8.13
C ARG A 102 -3.42 6.55 -7.86
N ASN A 103 -2.49 6.47 -8.81
CA ASN A 103 -1.20 5.80 -8.58
C ASN A 103 -0.05 6.76 -8.86
N PHE A 104 0.84 6.93 -7.88
CA PHE A 104 1.90 7.91 -7.95
C PHE A 104 3.27 7.24 -8.03
N PRO A 105 4.07 7.47 -9.09
CA PRO A 105 5.46 7.06 -9.08
C PRO A 105 6.23 7.85 -8.02
N LEU A 106 6.98 7.14 -7.18
CA LEU A 106 7.85 7.76 -6.18
C LEU A 106 9.26 8.01 -6.77
N PRO A 107 10.01 9.00 -6.26
CA PRO A 107 11.39 9.23 -6.67
C PRO A 107 12.22 7.94 -6.68
N LYS A 108 12.94 7.71 -7.77
CA LYS A 108 13.75 6.51 -7.99
C LYS A 108 15.21 6.88 -8.10
N TRP A 109 16.05 6.18 -7.35
CA TRP A 109 17.50 6.28 -7.52
C TRP A 109 17.97 5.42 -8.71
N GLY A 110 18.67 6.03 -9.66
CA GLY A 110 19.20 5.35 -10.85
C GLY A 110 20.47 4.54 -10.55
N ASP A 111 20.40 3.55 -9.66
CA ASP A 111 21.56 2.71 -9.36
C ASP A 111 22.04 1.92 -10.59
N ARG A 112 23.35 1.76 -10.72
CA ARG A 112 23.97 1.05 -11.85
C ARG A 112 24.43 -0.36 -11.50
N ASN A 113 24.54 -0.69 -10.22
CA ASN A 113 25.16 -1.92 -9.73
C ASN A 113 24.15 -2.87 -9.08
N ASN A 114 23.03 -2.35 -8.57
CA ASN A 114 22.02 -3.06 -7.81
C ASN A 114 20.65 -2.92 -8.46
N HIS A 115 19.75 -3.85 -8.15
CA HIS A 115 18.39 -3.83 -8.67
C HIS A 115 17.62 -2.63 -8.11
N SER A 116 17.24 -1.70 -8.97
CA SER A 116 16.44 -0.52 -8.61
C SER A 116 15.25 -0.43 -9.55
N ILE A 117 14.06 -0.62 -9.00
CA ILE A 117 12.78 -0.58 -9.71
C ILE A 117 12.00 0.69 -9.37
N GLN A 118 11.04 1.03 -10.22
CA GLN A 118 10.12 2.12 -9.96
C GLN A 118 9.18 1.69 -8.83
N GLN A 119 9.18 2.45 -7.74
CA GLN A 119 8.23 2.29 -6.63
C GLN A 119 7.06 3.26 -6.79
N GLY A 120 5.95 2.98 -6.11
CA GLY A 120 4.75 3.80 -6.21
C GLY A 120 3.92 3.79 -4.93
N LEU A 121 3.03 4.79 -4.86
CA LEU A 121 2.02 4.96 -3.83
C LEU A 121 0.66 4.82 -4.51
N LEU A 122 -0.04 3.72 -4.23
CA LEU A 122 -1.39 3.49 -4.74
C LEU A 122 -2.40 4.03 -3.73
N GLU A 123 -3.30 4.89 -4.18
CA GLU A 123 -4.38 5.51 -3.41
C GLU A 123 -5.73 4.88 -3.76
N ALA A 124 -6.56 4.67 -2.75
CA ALA A 124 -7.97 4.34 -2.88
C ALA A 124 -8.80 5.19 -1.89
N VAL A 125 -9.80 5.91 -2.37
CA VAL A 125 -10.78 6.59 -1.51
C VAL A 125 -11.94 5.64 -1.24
N ILE A 126 -12.25 5.42 0.04
CA ILE A 126 -13.22 4.40 0.47
C ILE A 126 -14.10 4.98 1.58
N ASP A 127 -15.41 4.80 1.47
CA ASP A 127 -16.35 5.07 2.56
C ASP A 127 -16.45 3.84 3.48
N THR A 128 -16.04 4.00 4.73
CA THR A 128 -15.85 2.90 5.67
C THR A 128 -16.60 3.16 6.98
N PRO A 129 -16.75 2.17 7.88
CA PRO A 129 -17.32 2.40 9.21
C PRO A 129 -16.59 3.44 10.05
N VAL A 130 -15.31 3.72 9.75
CA VAL A 130 -14.54 4.79 10.42
C VAL A 130 -14.66 6.15 9.72
N GLY A 131 -15.48 6.24 8.68
CA GLY A 131 -15.68 7.41 7.84
C GLY A 131 -15.04 7.26 6.47
N LEU A 132 -15.12 8.33 5.69
CA LEU A 132 -14.46 8.43 4.41
C LEU A 132 -12.94 8.55 4.60
N VAL A 133 -12.17 7.64 4.03
CA VAL A 133 -10.71 7.56 4.23
C VAL A 133 -9.97 7.38 2.91
N ARG A 134 -8.76 7.94 2.83
CA ARG A 134 -7.78 7.60 1.80
C ARG A 134 -6.91 6.45 2.31
N VAL A 135 -7.05 5.30 1.68
CA VAL A 135 -6.21 4.13 1.94
C VAL A 135 -5.07 4.10 0.94
N TYR A 136 -3.86 3.82 1.42
CA TYR A 136 -2.69 3.71 0.59
C TYR A 136 -1.96 2.39 0.78
N SER A 137 -1.47 1.83 -0.34
CA SER A 137 -0.51 0.72 -0.37
C SER A 137 0.81 1.21 -0.97
N VAL A 138 1.91 1.03 -0.25
CA VAL A 138 3.25 1.49 -0.66
C VAL A 138 4.29 0.39 -0.50
N HIS A 139 5.29 0.39 -1.40
CA HIS A 139 6.50 -0.43 -1.24
C HIS A 139 7.72 0.47 -1.50
N LEU A 140 8.52 0.77 -0.49
CA LEU A 140 9.69 1.66 -0.63
C LEU A 140 10.93 0.91 -1.12
N SER A 141 11.98 1.66 -1.48
CA SER A 141 13.26 1.08 -1.93
C SER A 141 13.95 0.25 -0.82
N HIS A 142 14.36 -0.97 -1.13
CA HIS A 142 15.14 -1.84 -0.24
C HIS A 142 16.61 -1.42 -0.09
N LEU A 143 17.13 -0.53 -0.96
CA LEU A 143 18.57 -0.28 -1.07
C LEU A 143 19.17 0.42 0.17
N ALA A 144 18.70 1.63 0.49
CA ALA A 144 19.31 2.45 1.54
C ALA A 144 18.43 3.64 1.96
N PRO A 145 18.65 4.20 3.16
CA PRO A 145 17.91 5.36 3.66
C PRO A 145 17.89 6.55 2.70
N PHE A 146 19.02 6.89 2.07
CA PHE A 146 19.09 8.04 1.16
C PHE A 146 18.21 7.87 -0.09
N THR A 147 17.86 6.63 -0.46
CA THR A 147 16.92 6.34 -1.55
C THR A 147 15.46 6.43 -1.11
N ARG A 148 15.18 6.20 0.20
CA ARG A 148 13.84 6.23 0.78
C ARG A 148 13.42 7.61 1.27
N LEU A 149 14.33 8.43 1.79
CA LEU A 149 13.99 9.77 2.29
C LEU A 149 13.29 10.65 1.22
N PRO A 150 13.75 10.73 -0.05
CA PRO A 150 13.00 11.44 -1.09
C PRO A 150 11.63 10.84 -1.39
N GLN A 151 11.46 9.52 -1.22
CA GLN A 151 10.17 8.85 -1.37
C GLN A 151 9.20 9.24 -0.25
N ILE A 152 9.69 9.31 0.99
CA ILE A 152 8.92 9.74 2.17
C ILE A 152 8.47 11.19 2.04
N GLU A 153 9.36 12.08 1.62
CA GLU A 153 8.99 13.48 1.38
C GLU A 153 7.92 13.60 0.29
N ARG A 154 8.04 12.84 -0.82
CA ARG A 154 7.01 12.82 -1.86
C ARG A 154 5.67 12.28 -1.33
N ILE A 155 5.68 11.23 -0.49
CA ILE A 155 4.46 10.71 0.13
C ILE A 155 3.80 11.79 0.97
N LYS A 156 4.56 12.44 1.86
CA LYS A 156 4.03 13.51 2.73
C LYS A 156 3.43 14.67 1.93
N ASP A 157 4.07 15.06 0.82
CA ASP A 157 3.52 16.08 -0.07
C ASP A 157 2.18 15.62 -0.66
N ILE A 158 2.09 14.40 -1.20
CA ILE A 158 0.84 13.83 -1.74
C ILE A 158 -0.26 13.81 -0.67
N LEU A 159 0.06 13.29 0.52
CA LEU A 159 -0.92 13.17 1.61
C LEU A 159 -1.47 14.54 2.02
N LYS A 160 -0.60 15.55 2.05
CA LYS A 160 -0.95 16.92 2.44
C LYS A 160 -1.77 17.65 1.37
N THR A 161 -1.40 17.55 0.10
CA THR A 161 -2.03 18.36 -0.97
C THR A 161 -3.30 17.74 -1.53
N ALA A 162 -3.46 16.42 -1.44
CA ALA A 162 -4.58 15.72 -2.08
C ALA A 162 -5.99 16.29 -1.74
N PRO A 163 -6.36 16.61 -0.48
CA PRO A 163 -7.67 17.24 -0.21
C PRO A 163 -7.89 18.57 -0.94
N GLU A 164 -6.81 19.33 -1.16
CA GLU A 164 -6.85 20.60 -1.90
C GLU A 164 -6.84 20.39 -3.44
N GLU A 165 -6.17 19.33 -3.92
CA GLU A 165 -6.15 18.94 -5.34
C GLU A 165 -7.49 18.35 -5.82
N GLY A 166 -8.25 17.73 -4.91
CA GLY A 166 -9.48 17.02 -5.22
C GLY A 166 -9.27 15.56 -5.64
N GLY A 167 -10.38 14.94 -6.07
CA GLY A 167 -10.51 13.54 -6.47
C GLY A 167 -9.61 13.09 -7.63
N ALA A 168 -9.91 11.89 -8.16
CA ALA A 168 -9.40 11.49 -9.48
C ALA A 168 -9.84 12.46 -10.60
N TRP A 169 -10.95 13.17 -10.38
CA TRP A 169 -11.35 14.37 -11.10
C TRP A 169 -12.03 15.34 -10.13
N CYS A 170 -12.11 16.62 -10.51
CA CYS A 170 -12.79 17.66 -9.72
C CYS A 170 -13.35 18.77 -10.62
N GLY A 171 -14.37 19.48 -10.15
CA GLY A 171 -14.93 20.66 -10.82
C GLY A 171 -16.02 20.34 -11.85
N GLY A 172 -16.41 21.37 -12.61
CA GLY A 172 -17.50 21.30 -13.59
C GLY A 172 -17.04 21.43 -15.04
N HIS A 173 -17.96 21.22 -15.98
CA HIS A 173 -17.74 21.44 -17.41
C HIS A 173 -18.72 22.51 -17.93
N PRO A 174 -18.29 23.51 -18.74
CA PRO A 174 -19.17 24.57 -19.23
C PRO A 174 -20.36 24.08 -20.06
N ASN A 175 -20.24 22.90 -20.66
CA ASN A 175 -21.31 22.18 -21.32
C ASN A 175 -21.61 20.86 -20.58
N PRO A 176 -22.65 20.78 -19.73
CA PRO A 176 -22.99 19.57 -18.99
C PRO A 176 -23.24 18.34 -19.88
N ASP A 177 -23.69 18.54 -21.12
CA ASP A 177 -24.01 17.46 -22.06
C ASP A 177 -22.78 16.89 -22.79
N ALA A 178 -21.56 17.34 -22.44
CA ALA A 178 -20.32 16.92 -23.10
C ALA A 178 -19.82 15.53 -22.67
N GLY A 179 -20.47 14.88 -21.70
CA GLY A 179 -20.14 13.53 -21.24
C GLY A 179 -18.89 13.43 -20.34
N TRP A 180 -18.35 14.55 -19.86
CA TRP A 180 -17.20 14.54 -18.94
C TRP A 180 -17.57 14.29 -17.47
N LEU A 181 -18.86 14.39 -17.12
CA LEU A 181 -19.37 14.37 -15.74
C LEU A 181 -20.55 13.40 -15.62
N GLU A 182 -20.27 12.09 -15.64
CA GLU A 182 -21.31 11.06 -15.50
C GLU A 182 -21.66 10.79 -14.04
N GLU A 183 -20.69 10.88 -13.14
CA GLU A 183 -20.85 10.68 -11.70
C GLU A 183 -20.69 11.97 -10.88
N ALA A 184 -20.93 11.88 -9.57
CA ALA A 184 -20.58 12.95 -8.64
C ALA A 184 -19.06 13.04 -8.45
N GLU A 185 -18.56 14.24 -8.16
CA GLU A 185 -17.15 14.48 -7.89
C GLU A 185 -16.65 13.53 -6.78
N PRO A 186 -15.58 12.74 -7.04
CA PRO A 186 -15.03 11.84 -6.06
C PRO A 186 -14.54 12.61 -4.84
N PRO A 187 -14.94 12.21 -3.63
CA PRO A 187 -14.54 12.94 -2.44
C PRO A 187 -13.05 12.71 -2.15
N MET A 188 -12.42 13.60 -1.40
CA MET A 188 -11.00 13.54 -1.07
C MET A 188 -10.76 13.94 0.39
N PRO A 189 -10.94 13.01 1.36
CA PRO A 189 -10.94 13.33 2.79
C PRO A 189 -9.54 13.59 3.33
N ASP A 190 -9.45 14.31 4.45
CA ASP A 190 -8.19 14.48 5.18
C ASP A 190 -7.67 13.15 5.78
N SER A 191 -8.57 12.26 6.20
CA SER A 191 -8.25 11.01 6.91
C SER A 191 -7.47 10.02 6.05
N VAL A 192 -6.41 9.42 6.61
CA VAL A 192 -5.45 8.56 5.90
C VAL A 192 -5.21 7.24 6.66
N ILE A 193 -5.15 6.14 5.92
CA ILE A 193 -4.56 4.86 6.34
C ILE A 193 -3.45 4.51 5.33
N LEU A 194 -2.19 4.54 5.74
CA LEU A 194 -1.02 4.25 4.91
C LEU A 194 -0.39 2.92 5.34
N MET A 195 -0.42 1.92 4.47
CA MET A 195 0.05 0.56 4.74
C MET A 195 1.15 0.16 3.75
N GLY A 196 2.12 -0.62 4.20
CA GLY A 196 3.03 -1.31 3.30
C GLY A 196 4.39 -1.66 3.87
N ASP A 197 5.18 -2.38 3.06
CA ASP A 197 6.61 -2.59 3.26
C ASP A 197 7.37 -1.30 2.96
N MET A 198 7.81 -0.61 4.01
CA MET A 198 8.54 0.64 3.88
C MET A 198 10.06 0.46 4.00
N ASN A 199 10.55 -0.78 4.17
CA ASN A 199 11.97 -1.11 4.23
C ASN A 199 12.78 -0.29 5.27
N PHE A 200 12.14 0.22 6.32
CA PHE A 200 12.80 0.91 7.43
C PHE A 200 12.26 0.46 8.78
N ALA A 201 13.13 0.44 9.77
CA ALA A 201 12.81 0.05 11.14
C ALA A 201 12.35 1.25 11.99
N PRO A 202 11.58 1.02 13.07
CA PRO A 202 11.42 1.99 14.15
C PRO A 202 12.77 2.47 14.68
N GLY A 203 12.86 3.76 15.03
CA GLY A 203 14.11 4.40 15.48
C GLY A 203 15.08 4.79 14.36
N GLY A 204 14.79 4.46 13.10
CA GLY A 204 15.54 4.96 11.94
C GLY A 204 15.14 6.40 11.54
N PRO A 205 16.00 7.12 10.81
CA PRO A 205 15.69 8.48 10.35
C PRO A 205 14.48 8.53 9.42
N GLU A 206 14.21 7.46 8.66
CA GLU A 206 13.02 7.35 7.82
C GLU A 206 11.72 7.29 8.64
N TYR A 207 11.73 6.56 9.75
CA TYR A 207 10.59 6.43 10.64
C TYR A 207 10.24 7.79 11.27
N ASP A 208 11.26 8.51 11.75
CA ASP A 208 11.11 9.87 12.27
C ASP A 208 10.70 10.89 11.19
N ALA A 209 11.19 10.73 9.95
CA ALA A 209 10.78 11.58 8.83
C ALA A 209 9.30 11.38 8.47
N MET A 210 8.79 10.16 8.63
CA MET A 210 7.39 9.79 8.34
C MET A 210 6.42 10.30 9.41
N ILE A 211 6.67 10.01 10.70
CA ILE A 211 5.70 10.25 11.78
C ILE A 211 6.13 11.28 12.84
N GLY A 212 7.24 11.98 12.60
CA GLY A 212 7.77 13.04 13.47
C GLY A 212 8.80 12.53 14.47
N GLY A 213 9.86 13.29 14.74
CA GLY A 213 11.00 12.85 15.55
C GLY A 213 10.73 12.71 17.05
N ARG A 214 11.73 12.21 17.79
CA ARG A 214 11.65 12.04 19.25
C ARG A 214 12.40 13.14 20.00
N SER A 215 11.82 13.56 21.12
CA SER A 215 12.45 14.37 22.15
C SER A 215 12.77 13.51 23.37
N ALA A 216 13.93 13.75 24.00
CA ALA A 216 14.38 12.98 25.16
C ALA A 216 13.37 13.03 26.33
N ASP A 217 12.80 14.21 26.60
CA ASP A 217 11.91 14.42 27.74
C ASP A 217 10.42 14.27 27.40
N TYR A 218 10.05 14.44 26.12
CA TYR A 218 8.65 14.51 25.69
C TYR A 218 8.20 13.33 24.80
N GLY A 219 9.11 12.41 24.47
CA GLY A 219 8.79 11.29 23.58
C GLY A 219 8.60 11.74 22.12
N ARG A 220 7.78 11.00 21.36
CA ARG A 220 7.54 11.27 19.93
C ARG A 220 6.71 12.55 19.74
N LEU A 221 7.18 13.44 18.88
CA LEU A 221 6.53 14.70 18.56
C LEU A 221 5.54 14.50 17.41
N ILE A 222 4.25 14.47 17.74
CA ILE A 222 3.17 14.22 16.77
C ILE A 222 2.62 15.55 16.24
N ASN A 223 2.55 15.70 14.92
CA ASN A 223 1.92 16.85 14.28
C ASN A 223 0.40 16.68 14.26
N ARG A 224 -0.38 17.75 14.48
CA ARG A 224 -1.86 17.73 14.45
C ARG A 224 -2.46 17.23 13.13
N LYS A 225 -1.74 17.38 12.02
CA LYS A 225 -2.10 16.87 10.69
C LYS A 225 -1.14 15.77 10.22
N GLY A 226 -0.38 15.18 11.14
CA GLY A 226 0.58 14.13 10.86
C GLY A 226 -0.04 12.73 10.88
N LEU A 227 0.84 11.75 10.79
CA LEU A 227 0.52 10.34 10.96
C LEU A 227 1.08 9.83 12.29
N VAL A 228 0.49 8.76 12.80
CA VAL A 228 0.96 7.96 13.94
C VAL A 228 1.01 6.48 13.56
N ASP A 229 1.80 5.67 14.28
CA ASP A 229 1.89 4.22 14.05
C ASP A 229 0.77 3.48 14.76
N ALA A 230 -0.06 2.76 14.00
CA ALA A 230 -1.14 1.94 14.54
C ALA A 230 -0.63 0.87 15.53
N TRP A 231 0.63 0.42 15.39
CA TRP A 231 1.28 -0.45 16.38
C TRP A 231 1.37 0.21 17.76
N VAL A 232 1.81 1.47 17.80
CA VAL A 232 1.94 2.24 19.04
C VAL A 232 0.58 2.64 19.59
N GLU A 233 -0.35 3.06 18.72
CA GLU A 233 -1.73 3.39 19.12
C GLU A 233 -2.47 2.17 19.72
N ALA A 234 -2.12 0.96 19.27
CA ALA A 234 -2.63 -0.29 19.85
C ALA A 234 -1.98 -0.65 21.21
N GLY A 235 -1.09 0.19 21.74
CA GLY A 235 -0.47 0.03 23.06
C GLY A 235 0.85 -0.75 23.07
N HIS A 236 1.42 -1.07 21.91
CA HIS A 236 2.71 -1.76 21.85
C HIS A 236 3.89 -0.79 21.98
N PRO A 237 5.03 -1.24 22.52
CA PRO A 237 6.27 -0.48 22.45
C PRO A 237 6.72 -0.27 21.00
N GLU A 238 7.13 0.96 20.69
CA GLU A 238 7.47 1.39 19.33
C GLU A 238 8.52 0.53 18.62
N ASN A 239 9.56 0.12 19.36
CA ASN A 239 10.70 -0.63 18.83
C ASN A 239 10.56 -2.15 18.96
N GLU A 240 9.37 -2.64 19.34
CA GLU A 240 9.09 -4.07 19.44
C GLU A 240 8.38 -4.61 18.19
N GLY A 241 8.36 -5.93 18.08
CA GLY A 241 7.76 -6.66 16.97
C GLY A 241 8.75 -6.95 15.83
N ALA A 242 8.35 -7.90 14.99
CA ALA A 242 9.07 -8.27 13.77
C ALA A 242 8.04 -8.58 12.69
N THR A 243 8.28 -8.14 11.46
CA THR A 243 7.38 -8.42 10.31
C THR A 243 8.03 -9.34 9.28
N HIS A 244 9.26 -9.80 9.57
CA HIS A 244 10.03 -10.68 8.71
C HIS A 244 10.80 -11.70 9.57
N PRO A 245 10.79 -13.00 9.24
CA PRO A 245 11.35 -14.07 10.07
C PRO A 245 12.87 -13.96 10.26
N ASN A 246 13.56 -13.34 9.30
CA ASN A 246 15.01 -13.16 9.35
C ASN A 246 15.44 -11.77 9.84
N ALA A 247 14.51 -10.92 10.29
CA ALA A 247 14.82 -9.59 10.81
C ALA A 247 14.03 -9.34 12.10
N PRO A 248 14.69 -9.12 13.26
CA PRO A 248 14.01 -8.89 14.52
C PRO A 248 13.51 -7.44 14.65
N THR A 249 12.84 -6.93 13.61
CA THR A 249 12.29 -5.57 13.58
C THR A 249 11.13 -5.48 12.59
N ARG A 250 10.30 -4.45 12.74
CA ARG A 250 9.19 -4.16 11.83
C ARG A 250 9.69 -3.32 10.66
N ILE A 251 9.46 -3.77 9.43
CA ILE A 251 9.66 -2.97 8.22
C ILE A 251 8.36 -2.73 7.45
N ASP A 252 7.34 -3.52 7.76
CA ASP A 252 5.97 -3.37 7.32
C ASP A 252 5.20 -2.56 8.37
N HIS A 253 4.58 -1.46 7.95
CA HIS A 253 3.93 -0.51 8.86
C HIS A 253 2.50 -0.20 8.43
N CYS A 254 1.68 0.18 9.40
CA CYS A 254 0.40 0.84 9.16
C CYS A 254 0.39 2.17 9.91
N PHE A 255 0.52 3.27 9.18
CA PHE A 255 0.40 4.62 9.72
C PHE A 255 -1.00 5.17 9.49
N VAL A 256 -1.56 5.86 10.47
CA VAL A 256 -2.91 6.44 10.41
C VAL A 256 -2.85 7.93 10.73
N SER A 257 -3.74 8.72 10.14
CA SER A 257 -3.84 10.14 10.49
C SER A 257 -4.37 10.34 11.91
N VAL A 258 -3.92 11.41 12.56
CA VAL A 258 -4.22 11.69 13.98
C VAL A 258 -5.73 11.72 14.28
N ASP A 259 -6.56 12.18 13.34
CA ASP A 259 -8.01 12.30 13.50
C ASP A 259 -8.73 10.94 13.62
N ILE A 260 -8.13 9.85 13.11
CA ILE A 260 -8.66 8.49 13.24
C ILE A 260 -7.81 7.58 14.14
N ALA A 261 -6.71 8.09 14.71
CA ALA A 261 -5.79 7.34 15.55
C ALA A 261 -6.49 6.65 16.73
N ALA A 262 -7.37 7.38 17.43
CA ALA A 262 -8.13 6.86 18.57
C ALA A 262 -9.10 5.72 18.21
N LYS A 263 -9.37 5.50 16.92
CA LYS A 263 -10.20 4.37 16.45
C LYS A 263 -9.39 3.09 16.30
N VAL A 264 -8.05 3.12 16.40
CA VAL A 264 -7.22 1.92 16.38
C VAL A 264 -7.43 1.15 17.68
N LYS A 265 -7.94 -0.07 17.56
CA LYS A 265 -8.28 -0.93 18.70
C LYS A 265 -7.24 -2.00 18.95
N LYS A 266 -6.66 -2.55 17.88
CA LYS A 266 -5.65 -3.62 17.95
C LYS A 266 -4.74 -3.55 16.73
N CYS A 267 -3.47 -3.85 16.94
CA CYS A 267 -2.50 -4.09 15.88
C CYS A 267 -1.75 -5.39 16.21
N TRP A 268 -1.50 -6.26 15.24
CA TRP A 268 -0.72 -7.48 15.45
C TRP A 268 -0.05 -7.94 14.16
N VAL A 269 1.02 -8.72 14.31
CA VAL A 269 1.65 -9.44 13.21
C VAL A 269 1.18 -10.89 13.27
N ASP A 270 0.75 -11.43 12.13
CA ASP A 270 0.43 -12.85 12.01
C ASP A 270 1.67 -13.65 11.60
N SER A 271 2.45 -14.11 12.59
CA SER A 271 3.66 -14.91 12.33
C SER A 271 3.39 -16.37 11.95
N ASP A 272 2.13 -16.79 11.97
CA ASP A 272 1.73 -18.14 11.55
C ASP A 272 1.55 -18.22 10.04
N ALA A 273 1.25 -17.11 9.37
CA ALA A 273 1.22 -17.01 7.90
C ALA A 273 2.51 -17.56 7.26
N LYS A 274 2.34 -18.23 6.11
CA LYS A 274 3.41 -18.88 5.32
C LYS A 274 3.37 -18.48 3.85
N GLY A 275 2.41 -17.65 3.46
CA GLY A 275 2.21 -17.21 2.08
C GLY A 275 3.35 -16.40 1.47
N SER A 276 4.22 -15.81 2.30
CA SER A 276 5.37 -15.00 1.90
C SER A 276 6.52 -15.14 2.90
N ASP A 277 7.69 -14.59 2.56
CA ASP A 277 8.78 -14.32 3.49
C ASP A 277 8.50 -13.13 4.43
N HIS A 278 7.46 -12.33 4.18
CA HIS A 278 6.94 -11.38 5.17
C HIS A 278 5.77 -11.98 5.96
N TRP A 279 5.45 -11.37 7.11
CA TRP A 279 4.24 -11.66 7.88
C TRP A 279 3.24 -10.50 7.73
N PRO A 280 1.94 -10.79 7.54
CA PRO A 280 0.94 -9.75 7.40
C PRO A 280 0.77 -8.95 8.69
N VAL A 281 0.69 -7.62 8.53
CA VAL A 281 0.43 -6.68 9.63
C VAL A 281 -1.05 -6.32 9.62
N TRP A 282 -1.74 -6.69 10.68
CA TRP A 282 -3.17 -6.48 10.85
C TRP A 282 -3.45 -5.30 11.77
N VAL A 283 -4.43 -4.49 11.39
CA VAL A 283 -4.96 -3.41 12.22
C VAL A 283 -6.47 -3.54 12.30
N GLN A 284 -7.00 -3.57 13.51
CA GLN A 284 -8.43 -3.52 13.77
C GLN A 284 -8.81 -2.14 14.30
N PHE A 285 -9.78 -1.54 13.65
CA PHE A 285 -10.46 -0.33 14.09
C PHE A 285 -11.79 -0.67 14.79
N GLU A 286 -12.20 0.21 15.72
CA GLU A 286 -13.49 0.17 16.43
C GLU A 286 -14.71 0.06 15.50
#